data_AF-A0A7S3CZA7-F1
#
_entry.id   AF-A0A7S3CZA7-F1
#
_cell.length_a   1.000
_cell.length_b   1.000
_cell.length_c   1.000
_cell.angle_alpha   90.00
_cell.angle_beta   90.00
_cell.angle_gamma   90.00
#
_symmetry.space_group_name_H-M   'P 1'
#
loop_
_entity.id
_entity.type
_entity.pdbx_description
1 polymer ?
#
loop_
_entity_poly.entity_id
_entity_poly.type
_entity_poly.pdbx_seq_one_letter_code
_entity_poly.pdbx_strand_id
1 'polypeptide(L)'
;EGGEGGEGSHGIAGPQPALGCSLCLAGAFLYAVSNVGQEKMVIDYHRYEFLAFLGLFGSVISGVQVAITEREALANMEVNLEAVGLFAGFALAMFAFYSLTPILLEMAGAAFLNISLLTSDFLAIVVSVFLFHYVPTYSYYISFVATVGGLVVYNLRPTRRRKAAS
;
A
#
# COMPACT_ATOMS: atom_id res chain seq x y z
N GLU A 1 -32.05 16.74 -38.51
CA GLU A 1 -31.68 15.32 -38.57
C GLU A 1 -30.17 15.19 -38.40
N GLY A 2 -29.74 14.28 -37.52
CA GLY A 2 -28.35 13.87 -37.29
C GLY A 2 -27.49 14.91 -36.55
N GLY A 3 -27.07 14.76 -35.28
CA GLY A 3 -26.79 13.55 -34.52
C GLY A 3 -25.33 13.18 -34.69
N GLU A 4 -24.46 13.61 -33.77
CA GLU A 4 -23.23 12.90 -33.40
C GLU A 4 -22.75 13.38 -32.03
N GLY A 5 -22.59 12.41 -31.13
CA GLY A 5 -22.28 12.61 -29.73
C GLY A 5 -20.82 12.99 -29.51
N GLY A 6 -20.62 14.03 -28.70
CA GLY A 6 -19.32 14.34 -28.11
C GLY A 6 -19.31 13.89 -26.65
N GLU A 7 -19.07 12.60 -26.41
CA GLU A 7 -18.56 12.14 -25.11
C GLU A 7 -17.13 12.66 -24.93
N GLY A 8 -17.03 13.89 -24.40
CA GLY A 8 -15.78 14.47 -23.94
C GLY A 8 -15.49 14.08 -22.50
N SER A 9 -15.27 12.79 -22.22
CA SER A 9 -14.64 12.39 -20.96
C SER A 9 -13.13 12.65 -21.10
N HIS A 10 -12.71 13.87 -20.77
CA HIS A 10 -11.30 14.20 -20.57
C HIS A 10 -10.80 13.49 -19.31
N GLY A 11 -10.53 12.19 -19.45
CA GLY A 11 -9.89 11.37 -18.43
C GLY A 11 -8.38 11.58 -18.46
N ILE A 12 -7.82 11.77 -17.27
CA ILE A 12 -6.39 11.61 -16.95
C ILE A 12 -6.04 10.12 -17.17
N ALA A 13 -6.03 9.68 -18.41
CA ALA A 13 -5.85 8.29 -18.78
C ALA A 13 -4.46 8.21 -19.43
N GLY A 14 -3.51 7.61 -18.73
CA GLY A 14 -2.19 7.30 -19.29
C GLY A 14 -2.33 6.46 -20.56
N PRO A 15 -1.27 6.27 -21.35
CA PRO A 15 -1.34 5.69 -22.69
C PRO A 15 -2.09 4.34 -22.78
N GLN A 16 -2.15 3.58 -21.68
CA GLN A 16 -2.79 2.26 -21.60
C GLN A 16 -3.53 2.08 -20.25
N PRO A 17 -4.74 2.66 -20.09
CA PRO A 17 -5.47 2.62 -18.82
C PRO A 17 -5.86 1.20 -18.41
N ALA A 18 -6.20 0.34 -19.37
CA ALA A 18 -6.59 -1.04 -19.13
C ALA A 18 -5.43 -1.89 -18.57
N LEU A 19 -4.20 -1.67 -19.05
CA LEU A 19 -3.01 -2.33 -18.51
C LEU A 19 -2.73 -1.86 -17.08
N GLY A 20 -2.83 -0.55 -16.83
CA GLY A 20 -2.68 0.00 -15.48
C GLY A 20 -3.67 -0.62 -14.48
N CYS A 21 -4.95 -0.72 -14.88
CA CYS A 21 -5.97 -1.36 -14.06
C CYS A 21 -5.68 -2.84 -13.79
N SER A 22 -5.26 -3.61 -14.80
CA SER A 22 -4.97 -5.04 -14.62
C SER A 22 -3.75 -5.27 -13.72
N LEU A 23 -2.69 -4.46 -13.86
CA LEU A 23 -1.52 -4.50 -12.98
C LEU A 23 -1.89 -4.10 -11.54
N CYS A 24 -2.74 -3.09 -11.36
CA CYS A 24 -3.21 -2.68 -10.04
C CYS A 24 -3.98 -3.80 -9.33
N LEU A 25 -4.90 -4.47 -10.03
CA LEU A 25 -5.65 -5.61 -9.50
C LEU A 25 -4.73 -6.81 -9.18
N ALA A 26 -3.77 -7.11 -10.06
CA ALA A 26 -2.79 -8.16 -9.83
C ALA A 26 -1.92 -7.84 -8.60
N GLY A 27 -1.47 -6.60 -8.46
CA GLY A 27 -0.72 -6.12 -7.29
C GLY A 27 -1.52 -6.23 -6.00
N ALA A 28 -2.78 -5.80 -6.00
CA ALA A 28 -3.66 -5.91 -4.83
C ALA A 28 -3.90 -7.38 -4.42
N PHE A 29 -4.07 -8.28 -5.39
CA PHE A 29 -4.21 -9.71 -5.12
C PHE A 29 -2.92 -10.30 -4.51
N LEU A 30 -1.76 -10.05 -5.12
CA LEU A 30 -0.46 -10.52 -4.62
C LEU A 30 -0.16 -9.94 -3.24
N TYR A 31 -0.53 -8.69 -2.99
CA TYR A 31 -0.40 -8.04 -1.70
C TYR A 31 -1.23 -8.74 -0.62
N ALA A 32 -2.50 -9.05 -0.91
CA ALA A 32 -3.36 -9.80 0.00
C ALA A 32 -2.80 -11.20 0.30
N VAL A 33 -2.34 -11.92 -0.74
CA VAL A 33 -1.69 -13.24 -0.58
C VAL A 33 -0.42 -13.12 0.27
N SER A 34 0.40 -12.10 0.04
CA SER A 34 1.61 -11.84 0.81
C SER A 34 1.27 -11.62 2.29
N ASN A 35 0.32 -10.74 2.61
CA ASN A 35 -0.05 -10.45 4.00
C ASN A 35 -0.59 -11.68 4.73
N VAL A 36 -1.42 -12.51 4.08
CA VAL A 36 -1.90 -13.78 4.67
C VAL A 36 -0.77 -14.79 4.84
N GLY A 37 0.15 -14.85 3.88
CA GLY A 37 1.37 -15.66 3.98
C GLY A 37 2.24 -15.23 5.15
N GLN A 38 2.47 -13.93 5.31
CA GLN A 38 3.21 -13.34 6.43
C GLN A 38 2.53 -13.63 7.77
N GLU A 39 1.21 -13.49 7.86
CA GLU A 39 0.44 -13.85 9.06
C GLU A 39 0.72 -15.28 9.48
N LYS A 40 0.65 -16.21 8.52
CA LYS A 40 0.95 -17.62 8.80
C LYS A 40 2.40 -17.82 9.24
N MET A 41 3.36 -17.25 8.53
CA MET A 41 4.79 -17.43 8.85
C MET A 41 5.16 -16.86 10.21
N VAL A 42 4.62 -15.71 10.60
CA VAL A 42 4.91 -15.08 11.90
C VAL A 42 4.26 -15.84 13.06
N ILE A 43 3.13 -16.50 12.83
CA ILE A 43 2.51 -17.38 13.84
C ILE A 43 3.29 -18.69 14.00
N ASP A 44 3.77 -19.26 12.89
CA ASP A 44 4.44 -20.57 12.89
C ASP A 44 5.95 -20.50 13.27
N TYR A 45 6.60 -19.34 13.08
CA TYR A 45 8.05 -19.15 13.27
C TYR A 45 8.39 -17.93 14.13
N HIS A 46 9.63 -17.86 14.63
CA HIS A 46 10.10 -16.68 15.37
C HIS A 46 10.13 -15.44 14.47
N ARG A 47 9.41 -14.39 14.89
CA ARG A 47 9.39 -13.08 14.20
C ARG A 47 10.78 -12.54 13.81
N TYR A 48 11.79 -12.70 14.68
CA TYR A 48 13.14 -12.19 14.38
C TYR A 48 13.81 -12.92 13.21
N GLU A 49 13.60 -14.24 13.10
CA GLU A 49 14.09 -15.02 11.95
C GLU A 49 13.36 -14.63 10.68
N PHE A 50 12.04 -14.43 10.77
CA PHE A 50 11.23 -13.92 9.66
C PHE A 50 11.74 -12.55 9.18
N LEU A 51 11.95 -11.59 10.09
CA LEU A 51 12.50 -10.28 9.74
C LEU A 51 13.92 -10.39 9.12
N ALA A 52 14.76 -11.27 9.65
CA ALA A 52 16.12 -11.46 9.14
C ALA A 52 16.12 -11.99 7.70
N PHE A 53 15.31 -13.01 7.40
CA PHE A 53 15.18 -13.53 6.04
C PHE A 53 14.48 -12.56 5.09
N LEU A 54 13.44 -11.86 5.56
CA LEU A 54 12.76 -10.82 4.78
C LEU A 54 13.71 -9.69 4.41
N GLY A 55 14.55 -9.24 5.35
CA GLY A 55 15.57 -8.22 5.09
C GLY A 55 16.67 -8.72 4.15
N LEU A 56 17.18 -9.93 4.36
CA LEU A 56 18.26 -10.49 3.55
C LEU A 56 17.82 -10.74 2.10
N PHE A 57 16.77 -11.53 1.88
CA PHE A 57 16.29 -11.83 0.53
C PHE A 57 15.62 -10.61 -0.12
N GLY A 58 14.86 -9.84 0.65
CA GLY A 58 14.20 -8.63 0.17
C GLY A 58 15.19 -7.58 -0.33
N SER A 59 16.30 -7.36 0.39
CA SER A 59 17.33 -6.41 -0.05
C SER A 59 18.04 -6.85 -1.33
N VAL A 60 18.36 -8.15 -1.48
CA VAL A 60 18.98 -8.68 -2.70
C VAL A 60 18.03 -8.54 -3.89
N ILE A 61 16.78 -8.97 -3.75
CA ILE A 61 15.78 -8.89 -4.84
C ILE A 61 15.52 -7.42 -5.21
N SER A 62 15.33 -6.55 -4.22
CA SER A 62 15.08 -5.12 -4.45
C SER A 62 16.28 -4.45 -5.11
N GLY A 63 17.51 -4.79 -4.71
CA GLY A 63 18.73 -4.27 -5.32
C GLY A 63 18.85 -4.64 -6.80
N VAL A 64 18.54 -5.90 -7.15
CA VAL A 64 18.50 -6.35 -8.55
C VAL A 64 17.40 -5.61 -9.33
N GLN A 65 16.21 -5.45 -8.73
CA GLN A 65 15.11 -4.72 -9.37
C GLN A 65 15.47 -3.26 -9.65
N VAL A 66 16.06 -2.56 -8.67
CA VAL A 66 16.53 -1.18 -8.82
C VAL A 66 17.58 -1.09 -9.94
N ALA A 67 18.54 -2.02 -9.98
CA ALA A 67 19.59 -2.04 -11.00
C ALA A 67 19.04 -2.22 -12.43
N ILE A 68 17.93 -2.95 -12.59
CA ILE A 68 17.31 -3.19 -13.90
C ILE A 68 16.39 -2.03 -14.30
N THR A 69 15.53 -1.58 -13.39
CA THR A 69 14.42 -0.67 -13.70
C THR A 69 14.81 0.81 -13.57
N GLU A 70 15.58 1.17 -12.55
CA GLU A 70 15.76 2.57 -12.13
C GLU A 70 17.17 3.12 -12.44
N ARG A 71 17.99 2.39 -13.21
CA ARG A 71 19.40 2.78 -13.48
C ARG A 71 19.57 4.21 -14.00
N GLU A 72 18.68 4.63 -14.90
CA GLU A 72 18.72 5.95 -15.54
C GLU A 72 18.29 7.03 -14.55
N ALA A 73 17.29 6.73 -13.70
CA ALA A 73 16.84 7.63 -12.66
C ALA A 73 17.93 7.85 -11.61
N LEU A 74 18.66 6.78 -11.21
CA LEU A 74 19.80 6.89 -10.30
C LEU A 74 20.96 7.69 -10.91
N ALA A 75 21.25 7.50 -12.21
CA ALA A 75 22.35 8.18 -12.88
C ALA A 75 22.12 9.69 -13.01
N ASN A 76 20.86 10.12 -13.15
CA ASN A 76 20.48 11.52 -13.32
C ASN A 76 19.98 12.18 -12.02
N MET A 77 20.09 11.50 -10.87
CA MET A 77 19.60 12.01 -9.59
C MET A 77 20.50 13.12 -9.06
N GLU A 78 19.94 14.32 -8.89
CA GLU A 78 20.62 15.40 -8.19
C GLU A 78 20.56 15.17 -6.67
N VAL A 79 21.73 14.89 -6.07
CA VAL A 79 21.83 14.65 -4.63
C VAL A 79 21.94 15.99 -3.91
N ASN A 80 20.86 16.41 -3.23
CA ASN A 80 20.87 17.56 -2.33
C ASN A 80 20.67 17.11 -0.87
N LEU A 81 21.14 17.92 0.09
CA LEU A 81 21.09 17.58 1.51
C LEU A 81 19.64 17.43 2.02
N GLU A 82 18.72 18.22 1.48
CA GLU A 82 17.30 18.18 1.83
C GLU A 82 16.63 16.87 1.38
N ALA A 83 16.82 16.43 0.12
CA ALA A 83 16.25 15.16 -0.31
C ALA A 83 16.89 14.00 0.44
N VAL A 84 18.21 14.04 0.70
CA VAL A 84 18.86 13.01 1.54
C VAL A 84 18.21 12.94 2.93
N GLY A 85 17.92 14.08 3.54
CA GLY A 85 17.20 14.15 4.82
C GLY A 85 15.79 13.56 4.75
N LEU A 86 15.02 13.91 3.71
CA LEU A 86 13.67 13.37 3.49
C LEU A 86 13.70 11.86 3.21
N PHE A 87 14.63 11.38 2.39
CA PHE A 87 14.83 9.95 2.12
C PHE A 87 15.23 9.19 3.39
N ALA A 88 16.11 9.75 4.21
CA ALA A 88 16.49 9.14 5.48
C ALA A 88 15.29 9.04 6.45
N GLY A 89 14.49 10.10 6.56
CA GLY A 89 13.26 10.11 7.36
C GLY A 89 12.23 9.08 6.86
N PHE A 90 12.02 9.03 5.54
CA PHE A 90 11.16 8.02 4.91
C PHE A 90 11.66 6.59 5.16
N ALA A 91 12.97 6.35 5.02
CA ALA A 91 13.58 5.04 5.28
C ALA A 91 13.40 4.61 6.74
N LEU A 92 13.58 5.53 7.70
CA LEU A 92 13.36 5.25 9.12
C LEU A 92 11.89 4.93 9.42
N ALA A 93 10.96 5.68 8.83
CA ALA A 93 9.52 5.43 8.96
C ALA A 93 9.13 4.06 8.36
N MET A 94 9.65 3.72 7.18
CA MET A 94 9.42 2.43 6.54
C MET A 94 10.05 1.28 7.33
N PHE A 95 11.25 1.47 7.89
CA PHE A 95 11.87 0.50 8.78
C PHE A 95 11.01 0.23 10.01
N ALA A 96 10.48 1.28 10.65
CA ALA A 96 9.56 1.13 11.77
C ALA A 96 8.27 0.41 11.36
N PHE A 97 7.65 0.81 10.24
CA PHE A 97 6.44 0.18 9.72
C PHE A 97 6.63 -1.32 9.45
N TYR A 98 7.69 -1.71 8.74
CA TYR A 98 7.95 -3.12 8.44
C TYR A 98 8.43 -3.93 9.66
N SER A 99 9.01 -3.28 10.68
CA SER A 99 9.34 -3.94 11.95
C SER A 99 8.10 -4.19 12.81
N LEU A 100 7.13 -3.28 12.79
CA LEU A 100 5.87 -3.38 13.52
C LEU A 100 4.85 -4.28 12.82
N THR A 101 4.91 -4.40 11.50
CA THR A 101 3.96 -5.18 10.70
C THR A 101 3.83 -6.64 11.18
N PRO A 102 4.92 -7.40 11.42
CA PRO A 102 4.86 -8.75 11.99
C PRO A 102 4.18 -8.81 13.35
N ILE A 103 4.42 -7.82 14.22
CA ILE A 103 3.78 -7.75 15.55
C ILE A 103 2.26 -7.56 15.37
N LEU A 104 1.85 -6.69 14.44
CA LEU A 104 0.44 -6.44 14.17
C LEU A 104 -0.24 -7.66 13.52
N LEU A 105 0.46 -8.35 12.61
CA LEU A 105 0.01 -9.61 12.00
C LEU A 105 -0.19 -10.70 13.07
N GLU A 106 0.75 -10.84 14.01
CA GLU A 106 0.66 -11.78 15.13
C GLU A 106 -0.56 -11.49 16.04
N MET A 107 -0.83 -10.22 16.30
CA MET A 107 -1.88 -9.79 17.25
C MET A 107 -3.28 -9.70 16.63
N ALA A 108 -3.39 -9.24 15.38
CA ALA A 108 -4.66 -8.82 14.77
C ALA A 108 -4.90 -9.39 13.36
N GLY A 109 -3.88 -9.98 12.72
CA GLY A 109 -3.98 -10.65 11.42
C GLY A 109 -3.95 -9.74 10.20
N ALA A 110 -3.85 -10.36 9.02
CA ALA A 110 -3.68 -9.68 7.72
C ALA A 110 -4.89 -8.82 7.33
N ALA A 111 -6.09 -9.24 7.71
CA ALA A 111 -7.31 -8.49 7.42
C ALA A 111 -7.33 -7.15 8.18
N PHE A 112 -6.94 -7.14 9.45
CA PHE A 112 -6.85 -5.93 10.25
C PHE A 112 -5.74 -5.00 9.74
N LEU A 113 -4.60 -5.56 9.33
CA LEU A 113 -3.51 -4.80 8.71
C LEU A 113 -4.00 -4.04 7.45
N ASN A 114 -4.71 -4.73 6.55
CA ASN A 114 -5.25 -4.11 5.33
C ASN A 114 -6.27 -2.99 5.63
N ILE A 115 -7.13 -3.18 6.64
CA ILE A 115 -8.08 -2.15 7.08
C ILE A 115 -7.35 -0.94 7.68
N SER A 116 -6.28 -1.19 8.43
CA SER A 116 -5.46 -0.14 9.03
C SER A 116 -4.76 0.69 7.95
N LEU A 117 -4.28 0.06 6.88
CA LEU A 117 -3.68 0.74 5.73
C LEU A 117 -4.68 1.62 4.99
N LEU A 118 -5.87 1.08 4.72
CA LEU A 118 -6.96 1.82 4.12
C LEU A 118 -7.35 3.06 4.94
N THR A 119 -7.30 2.94 6.27
CA THR A 119 -7.52 4.05 7.20
C THR A 119 -6.36 5.05 7.16
N SER A 120 -5.12 4.56 7.10
CA SER A 120 -3.92 5.39 6.99
C SER A 120 -3.92 6.24 5.72
N ASP A 121 -4.38 5.71 4.59
CA ASP A 121 -4.51 6.46 3.34
C ASP A 121 -5.47 7.65 3.49
N PHE A 122 -6.55 7.49 4.25
CA PHE A 122 -7.44 8.61 4.60
C PHE A 122 -6.75 9.64 5.48
N LEU A 123 -6.02 9.20 6.50
CA LEU A 123 -5.26 10.11 7.36
C LEU A 123 -4.19 10.87 6.58
N ALA A 124 -3.52 10.22 5.63
CA ALA A 124 -2.53 10.86 4.75
C ALA A 124 -3.16 12.00 3.94
N ILE A 125 -4.38 11.82 3.42
CA ILE A 125 -5.11 12.90 2.72
C ILE A 125 -5.49 14.01 3.68
N VAL A 126 -6.00 13.70 4.88
CA VAL A 126 -6.32 14.71 5.90
C VAL A 126 -5.09 15.56 6.21
N VAL A 127 -3.95 14.91 6.51
CA VAL A 127 -2.68 15.60 6.72
C VAL A 127 -2.28 16.42 5.50
N SER A 128 -2.45 15.89 4.28
CA SER A 128 -2.09 16.60 3.05
C SER A 128 -2.94 17.85 2.81
N VAL A 129 -4.23 17.81 3.13
CA VAL A 129 -5.13 18.98 3.06
C VAL A 129 -4.72 20.03 4.08
N PHE A 130 -4.38 19.63 5.31
CA PHE A 130 -4.04 20.57 6.38
C PHE A 130 -2.62 21.16 6.24
N LEU A 131 -1.63 20.34 5.85
CA LEU A 131 -0.23 20.72 5.82
C LEU A 131 0.19 21.33 4.47
N PHE A 132 -0.33 20.79 3.37
CA PHE A 132 0.04 21.20 2.01
C PHE A 132 -1.07 21.96 1.29
N HIS A 133 -2.21 22.20 1.94
CA HIS A 133 -3.38 22.85 1.34
C HIS A 133 -3.86 22.18 0.03
N TYR A 134 -3.66 20.87 -0.08
CA TYR A 134 -4.09 20.08 -1.22
C TYR A 134 -5.62 19.96 -1.28
N VAL A 135 -6.22 20.09 -2.46
CA VAL A 135 -7.67 19.94 -2.67
C VAL A 135 -7.94 18.61 -3.38
N PRO A 136 -8.65 17.66 -2.74
CA PRO A 136 -8.94 16.36 -3.35
C PRO A 136 -9.82 16.47 -4.60
N THR A 137 -9.48 15.71 -5.63
CA THR A 137 -10.27 15.59 -6.87
C THR A 137 -11.64 14.96 -6.61
N TYR A 138 -12.64 15.26 -7.45
CA TYR A 138 -14.00 14.70 -7.30
C TYR A 138 -14.04 13.16 -7.24
N SER A 139 -13.20 12.47 -8.03
CA SER A 139 -13.09 11.01 -8.04
C SER A 139 -12.69 10.41 -6.68
N TYR A 140 -11.95 11.16 -5.86
CA TYR A 140 -11.59 10.73 -4.51
C TYR A 140 -12.81 10.53 -3.62
N TYR A 141 -13.79 11.44 -3.67
CA TYR A 141 -15.00 11.32 -2.84
C TYR A 141 -15.82 10.08 -3.21
N ILE A 142 -15.85 9.70 -4.49
CA ILE A 142 -16.50 8.46 -4.94
C ILE A 142 -15.76 7.25 -4.35
N SER A 143 -14.43 7.21 -4.49
CA SER A 143 -13.61 6.14 -3.90
C SER A 143 -13.74 6.07 -2.38
N PHE A 144 -13.84 7.22 -1.71
CA PHE A 144 -14.04 7.31 -0.27
C PHE A 144 -15.33 6.62 0.18
N VAL A 145 -16.45 6.93 -0.46
CA VAL A 145 -17.75 6.30 -0.14
C VAL A 145 -17.69 4.78 -0.38
N ALA A 146 -17.10 4.34 -1.50
CA ALA A 146 -16.96 2.92 -1.80
C ALA A 146 -16.13 2.19 -0.73
N THR A 147 -15.00 2.79 -0.33
CA THR A 147 -14.09 2.24 0.68
C THR A 147 -14.74 2.19 2.07
N VAL A 148 -15.41 3.26 2.51
CA VAL A 148 -16.15 3.28 3.79
C VAL A 148 -17.27 2.25 3.78
N GLY A 149 -18.00 2.12 2.66
CA GLY A 149 -19.03 1.09 2.50
C GLY A 149 -18.47 -0.32 2.67
N GLY A 150 -17.33 -0.62 2.04
CA GLY A 150 -16.63 -1.90 2.20
C GLY A 150 -16.21 -2.17 3.65
N LEU A 151 -15.71 -1.14 4.35
CA LEU A 151 -15.30 -1.25 5.74
C LEU A 151 -16.49 -1.50 6.68
N VAL A 152 -17.63 -0.83 6.47
CA VAL A 152 -18.85 -1.07 7.25
C VAL A 152 -19.32 -2.51 7.06
N VAL A 153 -19.39 -3.00 5.81
CA VAL A 153 -19.80 -4.38 5.53
C VAL A 153 -18.87 -5.39 6.21
N TYR A 154 -17.56 -5.15 6.21
CA TYR A 154 -16.59 -5.99 6.91
C TYR A 154 -16.86 -6.03 8.42
N ASN A 155 -17.01 -4.86 9.06
CA ASN A 155 -17.19 -4.77 10.51
C ASN A 155 -18.55 -5.28 11.00
N LEU A 156 -19.57 -5.31 10.14
CA LEU A 156 -20.88 -5.90 10.46
C LEU A 156 -20.86 -7.43 10.54
N ARG A 157 -19.82 -8.09 10.01
CA ARG A 157 -19.68 -9.54 10.13
C ARG A 157 -19.03 -9.87 11.47
N PRO A 158 -19.67 -10.66 12.35
CA PRO A 158 -19.05 -11.06 13.60
C PRO A 158 -17.79 -11.86 13.30
N THR A 159 -16.64 -11.34 13.73
CA THR A 159 -15.37 -12.06 13.68
C THR A 159 -15.54 -13.33 14.49
N ARG A 160 -15.55 -14.50 13.84
CA ARG A 160 -15.45 -15.78 14.56
C ARG A 160 -14.05 -15.84 15.17
N ARG A 161 -13.92 -15.27 16.37
CA ARG A 161 -12.72 -15.37 17.21
C ARG A 161 -12.46 -16.86 17.43
N ARG A 162 -11.26 -17.32 17.10
CA ARG A 162 -10.76 -18.67 17.39
C ARG A 162 -10.82 -18.91 18.90
N LYS A 163 -11.94 -19.45 19.39
CA LYS A 163 -11.99 -20.18 20.67
C LYS A 163 -11.27 -21.51 20.43
N ALA A 164 -9.94 -21.53 20.55
CA ALA A 164 -9.15 -22.74 20.67
C ALA A 164 -7.69 -22.37 21.02
N ALA A 165 -7.46 -22.11 22.31
CA ALA A 165 -6.19 -22.32 23.01
C ALA A 165 -6.44 -21.95 24.48
N SER A 166 -7.13 -22.83 25.20
CA SER A 166 -7.02 -22.97 26.66
C SER A 166 -6.38 -24.32 26.93
#